data_AF-A0A819W8W4-F1
#
_entry.id   AF-A0A819W8W4-F1
#
_cell.length_a   1.000
_cell.length_b   1.000
_cell.length_c   1.000
_cell.angle_alpha   90.00
_cell.angle_beta   90.00
_cell.angle_gamma   90.00
#
_symmetry.space_group_name_H-M   'P 1'
#
loop_
_entity.id
_entity.type
_entity.pdbx_description
1 polymer ?
#
loop_
_entity_poly.entity_id
_entity_poly.type
_entity_poly.pdbx_seq_one_letter_code
_entity_poly.pdbx_strand_id
1 'polypeptide(L)'
;MELATEFVESLGWDNVLFDSSHDKCYCNNCYPTTCANVTDAGGQIYVIPRGWARIGLHVDTVTVGLNDIWNKWIVTFHGTTVNAAESILRHRQFCLPGDILINGNQLGICDGHIPNKNHIYTSPTIAYSSLPMYSKKCDFTSLNDNCDYKVQIVLQCRQKPGSYRVQGETIRAGTTRLCPFIPNSEVEYFTEIRQSVVPYGLLVKLI
;
A
#
# COMPACT_ATOMS: atom_id res chain seq x y z
N MET A 1 -4.97 -16.87 -2.10
CA MET A 1 -5.94 -15.97 -1.43
C MET A 1 -6.11 -16.43 0.00
N GLU A 2 -6.48 -17.69 0.22
CA GLU A 2 -6.62 -18.33 1.54
C GLU A 2 -5.50 -17.97 2.53
N LEU A 3 -4.23 -18.24 2.20
CA LEU A 3 -3.10 -17.89 3.09
C LEU A 3 -2.98 -16.39 3.40
N ALA A 4 -3.40 -15.51 2.48
CA ALA A 4 -3.39 -14.07 2.72
C ALA A 4 -4.54 -13.65 3.63
N THR A 5 -5.71 -14.27 3.48
CA THR A 5 -6.86 -14.10 4.38
C THR A 5 -6.53 -14.60 5.77
N GLU A 6 -5.98 -15.80 5.90
CA GLU A 6 -5.54 -16.39 7.16
C GLU A 6 -4.49 -15.52 7.87
N PHE A 7 -3.52 -15.00 7.11
CA PHE A 7 -2.56 -14.04 7.66
C PHE A 7 -3.28 -12.82 8.23
N VAL A 8 -4.23 -12.21 7.51
CA VAL A 8 -4.97 -11.03 7.99
C VAL A 8 -5.83 -11.34 9.20
N GLU A 9 -6.49 -12.50 9.24
CA GLU A 9 -7.24 -12.96 10.41
C GLU A 9 -6.33 -13.12 11.64
N SER A 10 -5.11 -13.63 11.45
CA SER A 10 -4.12 -13.78 12.53
C SER A 10 -3.66 -12.44 13.14
N LEU A 11 -3.86 -11.32 12.42
CA LEU A 11 -3.53 -9.99 12.94
C LEU A 11 -4.49 -9.52 14.03
N GLY A 12 -5.68 -10.13 14.16
CA GLY A 12 -6.69 -9.75 15.14
C GLY A 12 -7.25 -8.33 14.94
N TRP A 13 -7.17 -7.79 13.73
CA TRP A 13 -7.77 -6.51 13.38
C TRP A 13 -9.29 -6.61 13.37
N ASP A 14 -9.97 -5.49 13.63
CA ASP A 14 -11.43 -5.45 13.64
C ASP A 14 -11.99 -5.72 12.23
N ASN A 15 -12.91 -6.68 12.12
CA ASN A 15 -13.55 -7.07 10.86
C ASN A 15 -14.28 -5.90 10.18
N VAL A 16 -14.67 -4.86 10.92
CA VAL A 16 -15.28 -3.64 10.37
C VAL A 16 -14.36 -2.88 9.41
N LEU A 17 -13.05 -3.14 9.47
CA LEU A 17 -12.06 -2.53 8.57
C LEU A 17 -12.07 -3.15 7.16
N PHE A 18 -12.69 -4.31 6.98
CA PHE A 18 -12.59 -5.11 5.77
C PHE A 18 -13.90 -5.21 4.99
N ASP A 19 -13.77 -5.41 3.68
CA ASP A 19 -14.88 -5.67 2.77
C ASP A 19 -14.43 -6.71 1.74
N SER A 20 -14.76 -7.98 2.01
CA SER A 20 -14.34 -9.11 1.19
C SER A 20 -14.95 -9.12 -0.22
N SER A 21 -15.99 -8.32 -0.48
CA SER A 21 -16.54 -8.15 -1.83
C SER A 21 -15.53 -7.47 -2.79
N HIS A 22 -14.47 -6.90 -2.24
CA HIS A 22 -13.40 -6.23 -2.98
C HIS A 22 -12.06 -6.99 -2.97
N ASP A 23 -12.04 -8.21 -2.44
CA ASP A 23 -10.87 -9.07 -2.47
C ASP A 23 -10.46 -9.40 -3.91
N LYS A 24 -9.14 -9.48 -4.14
CA LYS A 24 -8.61 -9.83 -5.47
C LYS A 24 -7.27 -10.52 -5.40
N CYS A 25 -7.14 -11.67 -6.07
CA CYS A 25 -5.87 -12.38 -6.17
C CYS A 25 -5.17 -12.04 -7.48
N TYR A 26 -3.89 -11.66 -7.40
CA TYR A 26 -3.04 -11.38 -8.56
C TYR A 26 -1.95 -12.45 -8.75
N CYS A 27 -2.13 -13.66 -8.21
CA CYS A 27 -1.23 -14.79 -8.48
C CYS A 27 -1.33 -15.23 -9.95
N ASN A 28 -0.40 -16.06 -10.41
CA ASN A 28 -0.36 -16.50 -11.81
C ASN A 28 -1.60 -17.30 -12.23
N ASN A 29 -2.30 -17.95 -11.29
CA ASN A 29 -3.53 -18.70 -11.59
C ASN A 29 -4.73 -17.77 -11.77
N CYS A 30 -4.90 -16.77 -10.89
CA CYS A 30 -6.04 -15.86 -10.93
C CYS A 30 -5.85 -14.67 -11.88
N TYR A 31 -4.60 -14.29 -12.15
CA TYR A 31 -4.23 -13.19 -13.02
C TYR A 31 -3.01 -13.61 -13.88
N PRO A 32 -3.20 -14.46 -14.90
CA PRO A 32 -2.12 -15.01 -15.71
C PRO A 32 -1.35 -13.95 -16.50
N THR A 33 -0.20 -14.33 -17.07
CA THR A 33 0.67 -13.45 -17.87
C THR A 33 0.00 -12.91 -19.14
N THR A 34 -1.07 -13.55 -19.61
CA THR A 34 -1.91 -13.07 -20.73
C THR A 34 -2.75 -11.86 -20.37
N CYS A 35 -3.00 -11.60 -19.08
CA CYS A 35 -3.68 -10.38 -18.63
C CYS A 35 -2.77 -9.16 -18.76
N ALA A 36 -3.37 -7.96 -18.83
CA ALA A 36 -2.60 -6.71 -18.94
C ALA A 36 -1.69 -6.49 -17.71
N ASN A 37 -0.51 -5.90 -17.92
CA ASN A 37 0.38 -5.53 -16.81
C ASN A 37 0.07 -4.15 -16.22
N VAL A 38 -0.68 -3.35 -16.98
CA VAL A 38 -1.11 -2.00 -16.62
C VAL A 38 -2.54 -1.80 -17.10
N THR A 39 -3.24 -0.86 -16.45
CA THR A 39 -4.54 -0.34 -16.88
C THR A 39 -4.60 1.16 -16.61
N ASP A 40 -5.66 1.83 -17.03
CA ASP A 40 -5.96 3.20 -16.57
C ASP A 40 -6.67 3.17 -15.21
N ALA A 41 -6.31 4.10 -14.33
CA ALA A 41 -7.11 4.49 -13.18
C ALA A 41 -6.95 5.99 -12.91
N GLY A 42 -8.04 6.74 -13.02
CA GLY A 42 -8.01 8.20 -12.80
C GLY A 42 -7.18 8.95 -13.84
N GLY A 43 -7.10 8.43 -15.07
CA GLY A 43 -6.31 9.04 -16.14
C GLY A 43 -4.79 8.83 -16.01
N GLN A 44 -4.36 7.88 -15.17
CA GLN A 44 -2.95 7.49 -15.04
C GLN A 44 -2.76 5.97 -15.12
N ILE A 45 -1.52 5.59 -15.45
CA ILE A 45 -1.08 4.19 -15.46
C ILE A 45 -1.20 3.61 -14.05
N TYR A 46 -2.05 2.59 -13.91
CA TYR A 46 -2.11 1.72 -12.76
C TYR A 46 -1.36 0.41 -13.07
N VAL A 47 -0.22 0.23 -12.41
CA VAL A 47 0.59 -0.99 -12.50
C VAL A 47 -0.06 -2.11 -11.67
N ILE A 48 -0.38 -3.24 -12.31
CA ILE A 48 -1.03 -4.36 -11.64
C ILE A 48 -0.05 -5.03 -10.65
N PRO A 49 -0.42 -5.21 -9.37
CA PRO A 49 0.45 -5.79 -8.34
C PRO A 49 0.50 -7.32 -8.46
N ARG A 50 1.08 -7.83 -9.56
CA ARG A 50 1.22 -9.28 -9.80
C ARG A 50 1.96 -9.98 -8.68
N GLY A 51 1.47 -11.14 -8.28
CA GLY A 51 2.00 -11.94 -7.17
C GLY A 51 1.48 -11.53 -5.78
N TRP A 52 0.59 -10.54 -5.69
CA TRP A 52 -0.03 -10.12 -4.43
C TRP A 52 -1.47 -10.59 -4.32
N ALA A 53 -2.00 -10.64 -3.10
CA ALA A 53 -3.43 -10.72 -2.83
C ALA A 53 -3.89 -9.40 -2.21
N ARG A 54 -5.00 -8.85 -2.71
CA ARG A 54 -5.67 -7.71 -2.08
C ARG A 54 -6.76 -8.24 -1.17
N ILE A 55 -6.68 -7.89 0.10
CA ILE A 55 -7.79 -7.93 1.03
C ILE A 55 -8.48 -6.57 0.96
N GLY A 56 -9.77 -6.56 0.63
CA GLY A 56 -10.57 -5.35 0.47
C GLY A 56 -10.76 -4.63 1.80
N LEU A 57 -10.64 -3.31 1.78
CA LEU A 57 -10.85 -2.47 2.96
C LEU A 57 -12.16 -1.71 2.83
N HIS A 58 -12.85 -1.54 3.95
CA HIS A 58 -14.00 -0.65 4.02
C HIS A 58 -13.53 0.80 3.88
N VAL A 59 -14.26 1.59 3.10
CA VAL A 59 -13.96 3.01 2.87
C VAL A 59 -15.16 3.89 3.20
N ASP A 60 -14.90 5.15 3.52
CA ASP A 60 -15.96 6.12 3.81
C ASP A 60 -16.76 6.46 2.54
N THR A 61 -17.98 5.94 2.43
CA THR A 61 -18.81 6.04 1.22
C THR A 61 -19.23 7.48 0.90
N VAL A 62 -19.39 8.34 1.93
CA VAL A 62 -19.70 9.76 1.76
C VAL A 62 -18.53 10.49 1.10
N THR A 63 -17.31 10.32 1.63
CA THR A 63 -16.08 10.90 1.08
C THR A 63 -15.84 10.43 -0.35
N VAL A 64 -16.04 9.13 -0.59
CA VAL A 64 -15.94 8.51 -1.92
C VAL A 64 -16.91 9.15 -2.91
N GLY A 65 -18.19 9.27 -2.55
CA GLY A 65 -19.23 9.82 -3.41
C GLY A 65 -19.01 11.30 -3.73
N LEU A 66 -18.69 12.12 -2.72
CA LEU A 66 -18.46 13.57 -2.90
C LEU A 66 -17.27 13.89 -3.80
N ASN A 67 -16.23 13.06 -3.78
CA ASN A 67 -15.00 13.30 -4.54
C ASN A 67 -14.91 12.48 -5.84
N ASP A 68 -15.90 11.60 -6.10
CA ASP A 68 -15.89 10.66 -7.23
C ASP A 68 -14.57 9.87 -7.30
N ILE A 69 -14.15 9.35 -6.14
CA ILE A 69 -12.81 8.80 -5.93
C ILE A 69 -12.48 7.69 -6.92
N TRP A 70 -13.43 6.80 -7.20
CA TRP A 70 -13.17 5.63 -8.03
C TRP A 70 -12.86 5.95 -9.48
N ASN A 71 -13.44 7.03 -10.00
CA ASN A 71 -13.27 7.44 -11.39
C ASN A 71 -12.17 8.49 -11.56
N LYS A 72 -11.99 9.39 -10.59
CA LYS A 72 -11.07 10.53 -10.71
C LYS A 72 -9.72 10.31 -10.06
N TRP A 73 -9.62 9.51 -9.00
CA TRP A 73 -8.37 9.40 -8.24
C TRP A 73 -7.49 8.30 -8.79
N ILE A 74 -6.19 8.58 -8.86
CA ILE A 74 -5.20 7.62 -9.34
C ILE A 74 -4.97 6.51 -8.32
N VAL A 75 -4.40 5.39 -8.75
CA VAL A 75 -4.00 4.30 -7.84
C VAL A 75 -2.52 4.45 -7.48
N THR A 76 -2.23 4.44 -6.18
CA THR A 76 -0.86 4.42 -5.64
C THR A 76 -0.70 3.39 -4.53
N PHE A 77 0.53 3.20 -4.07
CA PHE A 77 0.91 2.19 -3.11
C PHE A 77 1.71 2.82 -1.97
N HIS A 78 1.39 2.47 -0.73
CA HIS A 78 2.12 2.91 0.45
C HIS A 78 2.71 1.71 1.19
N GLY A 79 4.04 1.59 1.16
CA GLY A 79 4.77 0.61 1.96
C GLY A 79 4.74 1.01 3.43
N THR A 80 4.41 0.07 4.30
CA THR A 80 4.33 0.33 5.75
C THR A 80 4.49 -0.96 6.56
N THR A 81 4.44 -0.84 7.89
CA THR A 81 4.42 -1.98 8.82
C THR A 81 2.98 -2.32 9.22
N VAL A 82 2.76 -3.54 9.74
CA VAL A 82 1.44 -3.98 10.25
C VAL A 82 0.85 -2.97 11.24
N ASN A 83 1.59 -2.60 12.28
CA ASN A 83 1.09 -1.67 13.31
C ASN A 83 0.77 -0.28 12.76
N ALA A 84 1.57 0.20 11.81
CA ALA A 84 1.32 1.49 11.16
C ALA A 84 0.10 1.40 10.22
N ALA A 85 -0.05 0.33 9.45
CA ALA A 85 -1.24 0.09 8.63
C ALA A 85 -2.51 0.07 9.50
N GLU A 86 -2.53 -0.68 10.61
CA GLU A 86 -3.68 -0.71 11.53
C GLU A 86 -4.02 0.69 12.06
N SER A 87 -3.00 1.43 12.48
CA SER A 87 -3.16 2.82 12.96
C SER A 87 -3.77 3.72 11.88
N ILE A 88 -3.31 3.59 10.63
CA ILE A 88 -3.84 4.36 9.50
C ILE A 88 -5.32 4.04 9.26
N LEU A 89 -5.69 2.76 9.31
CA LEU A 89 -7.05 2.31 9.04
C LEU A 89 -8.02 2.71 10.15
N ARG A 90 -7.65 2.50 11.41
CA ARG A 90 -8.50 2.86 12.56
C ARG A 90 -8.69 4.36 12.72
N HIS A 91 -7.63 5.15 12.51
CA HIS A 91 -7.72 6.60 12.59
C HIS A 91 -8.20 7.24 11.28
N ARG A 92 -8.35 6.46 10.20
CA ARG A 92 -8.68 6.93 8.84
C ARG A 92 -7.76 8.06 8.38
N GLN A 93 -6.49 8.02 8.78
CA GLN A 93 -5.52 9.07 8.52
C GLN A 93 -4.11 8.51 8.48
N PHE A 94 -3.32 8.93 7.50
CA PHE A 94 -1.91 8.55 7.43
C PHE A 94 -1.12 9.07 8.62
N CYS A 95 -0.34 8.21 9.26
CA CYS A 95 0.59 8.59 10.31
C CYS A 95 1.76 9.38 9.72
N LEU A 96 2.22 10.42 10.43
CA LEU A 96 3.44 11.16 10.16
C LEU A 96 4.48 10.89 11.24
N PRO A 97 5.78 11.14 10.97
CA PRO A 97 6.81 11.03 11.99
C PRO A 97 6.45 11.86 13.24
N GLY A 98 6.58 11.23 14.41
CA GLY A 98 6.20 11.80 15.70
C GLY A 98 4.82 11.34 16.21
N ASP A 99 3.94 10.82 15.35
CA ASP A 99 2.64 10.30 15.75
C ASP A 99 2.78 9.03 16.62
N ILE A 100 1.86 8.85 17.57
CA ILE A 100 1.77 7.64 18.38
C ILE A 100 0.87 6.61 17.68
N LEU A 101 1.40 5.42 17.43
CA LEU A 101 0.68 4.31 16.82
C LEU A 101 -0.24 3.63 17.83
N ILE A 102 -1.13 2.76 17.36
CA ILE A 102 -2.09 2.07 18.22
C ILE A 102 -1.45 1.18 19.29
N ASN A 103 -0.22 0.71 19.05
CA ASN A 103 0.55 -0.07 20.02
C ASN A 103 1.32 0.81 21.04
N GLY A 104 1.12 2.12 21.03
CA GLY A 104 1.80 3.08 21.91
C GLY A 104 3.20 3.51 21.44
N ASN A 105 3.75 2.91 20.38
CA ASN A 105 5.06 3.29 19.87
C ASN A 105 4.98 4.59 19.07
N GLN A 106 5.99 5.46 19.22
CA GLN A 106 6.13 6.63 18.38
C GLN A 106 6.68 6.25 17.00
N LEU A 107 6.06 6.76 15.94
CA LEU A 107 6.55 6.60 14.59
C LEU A 107 7.84 7.42 14.40
N GLY A 108 8.97 6.73 14.27
CA GLY A 108 10.27 7.36 14.07
C GLY A 108 10.45 7.95 12.66
N ILE A 109 11.43 8.84 12.53
CA ILE A 109 11.97 9.26 11.23
C ILE A 109 12.90 8.14 10.76
N CYS A 110 12.66 7.56 9.58
CA CYS A 110 13.56 6.54 9.03
C CYS A 110 14.92 7.14 8.66
N ASP A 111 16.00 6.35 8.77
CA ASP A 111 17.34 6.77 8.40
C ASP A 111 17.40 7.25 6.94
N GLY A 112 18.04 8.41 6.71
CA GLY A 112 18.12 9.04 5.39
C GLY A 112 16.99 10.02 5.05
N HIS A 113 15.95 10.13 5.87
CA HIS A 113 14.94 11.17 5.70
C HIS A 113 15.44 12.54 6.18
N ILE A 114 15.13 13.59 5.41
CA ILE A 114 15.47 14.97 5.77
C ILE A 114 14.59 15.39 6.95
N PRO A 115 15.17 15.88 8.07
CA PRO A 115 14.41 16.42 9.18
C PRO A 115 13.39 17.47 8.72
N ASN A 116 12.19 17.47 9.30
CA ASN A 116 11.08 18.38 9.01
C ASN A 116 10.36 18.20 7.65
N LYS A 117 10.63 17.13 6.89
CA LYS A 117 9.80 16.73 5.74
C LYS A 117 8.78 15.65 6.12
N ASN A 118 7.81 16.03 6.91
CA ASN A 118 6.72 15.16 7.35
C ASN A 118 5.64 15.08 6.26
N HIS A 119 5.90 14.30 5.22
CA HIS A 119 4.96 14.04 4.12
C HIS A 119 4.38 12.63 4.20
N ILE A 120 3.23 12.45 3.57
CA ILE A 120 2.71 11.14 3.20
C ILE A 120 3.39 10.75 1.89
N TYR A 121 4.09 9.62 1.87
CA TYR A 121 4.76 9.09 0.68
C TYR A 121 4.00 7.90 0.10
N THR A 122 3.84 7.87 -1.21
CA THR A 122 3.28 6.73 -1.96
C THR A 122 4.07 6.54 -3.25
N SER A 123 3.78 5.49 -4.00
CA SER A 123 4.37 5.23 -5.31
C SER A 123 3.31 4.81 -6.32
N PRO A 124 3.45 5.13 -7.62
CA PRO A 124 2.61 4.54 -8.67
C PRO A 124 2.95 3.06 -8.95
N THR A 125 3.98 2.49 -8.31
CA THR A 125 4.34 1.08 -8.46
C THR A 125 4.57 0.40 -7.12
N ILE A 126 3.99 -0.79 -6.98
CA ILE A 126 4.22 -1.61 -5.79
C ILE A 126 5.68 -2.02 -5.65
N ALA A 127 6.45 -2.11 -6.75
CA ALA A 127 7.84 -2.53 -6.72
C ALA A 127 8.72 -1.61 -5.86
N TYR A 128 8.44 -0.29 -5.87
CA TYR A 128 9.12 0.66 -5.00
C TYR A 128 8.56 0.60 -3.58
N SER A 129 7.23 0.64 -3.42
CA SER A 129 6.60 0.59 -2.09
C SER A 129 6.83 -0.71 -1.33
N SER A 130 7.19 -1.81 -2.00
CA SER A 130 7.58 -3.08 -1.38
C SER A 130 9.08 -3.21 -1.13
N LEU A 131 9.88 -2.15 -1.27
CA LEU A 131 11.29 -2.21 -0.90
C LEU A 131 11.43 -2.43 0.62
N PRO A 132 12.46 -3.17 1.09
CA PRO A 132 12.58 -3.57 2.50
C PRO A 132 12.55 -2.43 3.51
N MET A 133 12.96 -1.22 3.10
CA MET A 133 12.93 -0.05 3.98
C MET A 133 11.54 0.56 4.17
N TYR A 134 10.63 0.36 3.23
CA TYR A 134 9.27 0.91 3.31
C TYR A 134 8.29 -0.15 3.83
N SER A 135 8.43 -1.40 3.39
CA SER A 135 7.57 -2.49 3.80
C SER A 135 8.41 -3.61 4.42
N LYS A 136 8.47 -3.62 5.75
CA LYS A 136 9.21 -4.63 6.51
C LYS A 136 8.45 -5.96 6.49
N LYS A 137 9.17 -7.04 6.24
CA LYS A 137 8.62 -8.39 6.31
C LYS A 137 8.36 -8.77 7.76
N CYS A 138 7.26 -9.48 8.01
CA CYS A 138 6.96 -10.12 9.28
C CYS A 138 6.89 -11.64 9.13
N ASP A 139 7.04 -12.34 10.24
CA ASP A 139 6.89 -13.79 10.31
C ASP A 139 5.42 -14.17 10.46
N PHE A 140 5.02 -15.27 9.81
CA PHE A 140 3.69 -15.85 9.89
C PHE A 140 3.79 -17.36 9.75
N THR A 141 3.26 -18.10 10.71
CA THR A 141 3.10 -19.55 10.62
C THR A 141 1.64 -19.84 10.30
N SER A 142 1.37 -20.43 9.14
CA SER A 142 0.00 -20.82 8.78
C SER A 142 -0.43 -22.03 9.60
N LEU A 143 -1.64 -21.97 10.15
CA LEU A 143 -2.32 -23.08 10.82
C LEU A 143 -2.91 -24.06 9.81
N ASN A 144 -3.21 -23.60 8.58
CA ASN A 144 -3.78 -24.44 7.52
C ASN A 144 -2.78 -25.45 6.96
N ASP A 145 -1.52 -25.05 6.76
CA ASP A 145 -0.49 -25.91 6.18
C ASP A 145 0.74 -26.14 7.08
N ASN A 146 0.75 -25.53 8.27
CA ASN A 146 1.82 -25.64 9.27
C ASN A 146 3.20 -25.22 8.73
N CYS A 147 3.24 -24.28 7.78
CA CYS A 147 4.45 -23.74 7.18
C CYS A 147 4.73 -22.31 7.65
N ASP A 148 6.02 -21.97 7.74
CA ASP A 148 6.50 -20.62 8.04
C ASP A 148 6.67 -19.80 6.77
N TYR A 149 6.15 -18.57 6.81
CA TYR A 149 6.18 -17.61 5.71
C TYR A 149 6.77 -16.28 6.15
N LYS A 150 7.49 -15.62 5.25
CA LYS A 150 7.75 -14.19 5.37
C LYS A 150 6.64 -13.44 4.66
N VAL A 151 5.90 -12.61 5.39
CA VAL A 151 4.80 -11.84 4.82
C VAL A 151 5.18 -10.39 4.69
N GLN A 152 4.80 -9.78 3.57
CA GLN A 152 4.97 -8.37 3.30
C GLN A 152 3.61 -7.72 3.03
N ILE A 153 3.41 -6.50 3.55
CA ILE A 153 2.16 -5.75 3.34
C ILE A 153 2.39 -4.38 2.69
N VAL A 154 1.43 -3.95 1.86
CA VAL A 154 1.41 -2.63 1.22
C VAL A 154 -0.04 -2.14 1.21
N LEU A 155 -0.29 -0.88 1.57
CA LEU A 155 -1.60 -0.29 1.37
C LEU A 155 -1.77 0.11 -0.10
N GLN A 156 -2.83 -0.40 -0.74
CA GLN A 156 -3.30 0.10 -2.03
C GLN A 156 -4.21 1.30 -1.79
N CYS A 157 -3.89 2.41 -2.43
CA CYS A 157 -4.51 3.70 -2.16
C CYS A 157 -5.11 4.31 -3.42
N ARG A 158 -6.14 5.13 -3.23
CA ARG A 158 -6.54 6.16 -4.17
C ARG A 158 -5.91 7.48 -3.74
N GLN A 159 -5.34 8.22 -4.69
CA GLN A 159 -4.73 9.51 -4.40
C GLN A 159 -5.30 10.61 -5.29
N LYS A 160 -5.62 11.75 -4.68
CA LYS A 160 -6.25 12.88 -5.37
C LYS A 160 -5.29 13.49 -6.39
N PRO A 161 -5.67 13.61 -7.67
CA PRO A 161 -4.85 14.30 -8.67
C PRO A 161 -4.59 15.75 -8.23
N GLY A 162 -3.37 16.23 -8.46
CA GLY A 162 -2.94 17.58 -8.09
C GLY A 162 -2.71 17.81 -6.59
N SER A 163 -2.87 16.79 -5.73
CA SER A 163 -2.60 16.92 -4.30
C SER A 163 -1.17 16.58 -3.89
N TYR A 164 -0.32 16.15 -4.84
CA TYR A 164 1.00 15.60 -4.56
C TYR A 164 2.04 16.13 -5.53
N ARG A 165 3.30 15.99 -5.12
CA ARG A 165 4.48 16.25 -5.96
C ARG A 165 5.14 14.92 -6.31
N VAL A 166 5.81 14.90 -7.45
CA VAL A 166 6.52 13.73 -7.98
C VAL A 166 8.02 13.97 -7.88
N GLN A 167 8.77 12.95 -7.46
CA GLN A 167 10.22 12.96 -7.50
C GLN A 167 10.77 11.57 -7.82
N GLY A 168 12.08 11.54 -8.11
CA GLY A 168 12.81 10.30 -8.31
C GLY A 168 13.04 9.55 -7.01
N GLU A 169 13.57 8.33 -7.13
CA GLU A 169 13.91 7.54 -5.95
C GLU A 169 14.93 8.25 -5.04
N THR A 170 14.71 8.12 -3.74
CA THR A 170 15.56 8.74 -2.71
C THR A 170 16.62 7.77 -2.19
N ILE A 171 16.44 6.48 -2.42
CA ILE A 171 17.24 5.39 -1.85
C ILE A 171 18.50 5.08 -2.66
N ARG A 172 18.64 5.67 -3.87
CA ARG A 172 19.71 5.34 -4.82
C ARG A 172 19.79 3.82 -5.06
N ALA A 173 18.69 3.16 -5.46
CA ALA A 173 18.72 1.75 -5.86
C ALA A 173 19.63 1.48 -7.08
N GLY A 174 20.26 2.54 -7.61
CA GLY A 174 21.32 2.51 -8.59
C GLY A 174 20.76 2.80 -9.97
N THR A 175 21.39 2.26 -11.01
CA THR A 175 20.87 2.30 -12.39
C THR A 175 19.79 1.24 -12.64
N THR A 176 19.44 0.44 -11.63
CA THR A 176 18.50 -0.68 -11.77
C THR A 176 17.08 -0.16 -11.91
N ARG A 177 16.44 -0.50 -13.02
CA ARG A 177 15.03 -0.16 -13.26
C ARG A 177 14.12 -0.97 -12.32
N LEU A 178 13.36 -0.29 -11.47
CA LEU A 178 12.50 -0.93 -10.47
C LEU A 178 11.17 -1.43 -11.05
N CYS A 179 10.61 -0.65 -11.98
CA CYS A 179 9.34 -0.96 -12.64
C CYS A 179 9.48 -0.75 -14.14
N PRO A 180 9.08 -1.72 -15.00
CA PRO A 180 9.17 -1.54 -16.44
C PRO A 180 8.28 -0.40 -16.98
N PHE A 181 7.24 0.00 -16.25
CA PHE A 181 6.25 0.99 -16.70
C PHE A 181 6.45 2.39 -16.12
N ILE A 182 7.08 2.52 -14.95
CA ILE A 182 7.30 3.80 -14.27
C ILE A 182 8.81 4.09 -14.21
N PRO A 183 9.28 5.27 -14.65
CA PRO A 183 10.69 5.61 -14.57
C PRO A 183 11.11 5.92 -13.13
N ASN A 184 12.33 5.52 -12.75
CA ASN A 184 12.89 5.80 -11.42
C ASN A 184 12.96 7.31 -11.09
N SER A 185 12.83 8.20 -12.07
CA SER A 185 12.70 9.65 -11.87
C SER A 185 11.33 10.11 -11.38
N GLU A 186 10.34 9.21 -11.35
CA GLU A 186 8.93 9.51 -11.04
C GLU A 186 8.28 8.46 -10.11
N VAL A 187 9.07 7.68 -9.37
CA VAL A 187 8.55 6.58 -8.53
C VAL A 187 8.10 7.02 -7.13
N GLU A 188 8.36 8.26 -6.71
CA GLU A 188 8.02 8.72 -5.37
C GLU A 188 7.07 9.91 -5.40
N TYR A 189 5.87 9.72 -4.86
CA TYR A 189 4.84 10.74 -4.76
C TYR A 189 4.71 11.16 -3.30
N PHE A 190 4.73 12.46 -3.03
CA PHE A 190 4.64 12.97 -1.65
C PHE A 190 3.66 14.13 -1.52
N THR A 191 2.99 14.21 -0.37
CA THR A 191 2.00 15.25 -0.06
C THR A 191 1.96 15.60 1.43
N GLU A 192 1.65 16.87 1.71
CA GLU A 192 1.32 17.36 3.06
C GLU A 192 -0.20 17.42 3.28
N ILE A 193 -0.99 17.24 2.22
CA ILE A 193 -2.44 17.39 2.26
C ILE A 193 -3.05 16.15 2.88
N ARG A 194 -3.50 16.29 4.13
CA ARG A 194 -4.27 15.26 4.84
C ARG A 194 -5.52 14.87 4.05
N GLN A 195 -5.93 13.61 4.18
CA GLN A 195 -7.12 13.06 3.50
C GLN A 195 -7.07 13.11 1.95
N SER A 196 -5.90 13.36 1.35
CA SER A 196 -5.72 13.29 -0.11
C SER A 196 -5.28 11.91 -0.61
N VAL A 197 -5.13 10.96 0.32
CA VAL A 197 -4.79 9.55 0.06
C VAL A 197 -5.75 8.69 0.87
N VAL A 198 -6.45 7.76 0.22
CA VAL A 198 -7.44 6.87 0.83
C VAL A 198 -7.04 5.42 0.57
N PRO A 199 -6.63 4.65 1.60
CA PRO A 199 -6.42 3.21 1.47
C PRO A 199 -7.74 2.50 1.17
N TYR A 200 -7.73 1.55 0.24
CA TYR A 200 -8.90 0.75 -0.12
C TYR A 200 -8.59 -0.75 -0.29
N GLY A 201 -7.32 -1.13 -0.20
CA GLY A 201 -6.92 -2.53 -0.14
C GLY A 201 -5.66 -2.73 0.68
N LEU A 202 -5.60 -3.81 1.44
CA LEU A 202 -4.38 -4.31 2.05
C LEU A 202 -3.80 -5.38 1.12
N LEU A 203 -2.68 -5.05 0.46
CA LEU A 203 -1.97 -5.99 -0.39
C LEU A 203 -1.03 -6.83 0.47
N VAL A 204 -1.17 -8.14 0.37
CA VAL A 204 -0.40 -9.15 1.10
C VAL A 204 0.37 -10.00 0.10
N LYS A 205 1.65 -10.24 0.39
CA LYS A 205 2.49 -11.18 -0.34
C LYS A 205 3.19 -12.11 0.64
N LEU A 206 2.99 -13.41 0.44
CA LEU A 206 3.76 -14.46 1.09
C LEU A 206 5.04 -14.72 0.29
N ILE A 207 6.15 -14.92 1.00
CA ILE A 207 7.51 -15.12 0.47
C ILE A 207 8.12 -16.34 1.14
#